data_AF-A0A923L4P1-F1
#
_entry.id   AF-A0A923L4P1-F1
#
_cell.length_a   1.000
_cell.length_b   1.000
_cell.length_c   1.000
_cell.angle_alpha   90.00
_cell.angle_beta   90.00
_cell.angle_gamma   90.00
#
_symmetry.space_group_name_H-M   'P 1'
#
loop_
_entity.id
_entity.type
_entity.pdbx_description
1 polymer ?
#
loop_
_entity_poly.entity_id
_entity_poly.type
_entity_poly.pdbx_seq_one_letter_code
_entity_poly.pdbx_strand_id
1 'polypeptide(L)'
;MGYPIQLLSVTPPAKAKVIVEGQKHSQSYPVVIQDGKASLITISNVFAEAKYAISASFYDLFQLSKPTTHPAYIRLEDISPVSDPELVYETANYLLNKHIPVYLAVIPTYVDPTTEEMVTLADKPKLLAVLDELVSRGAYIIAHGYTHTYRYQETGEGFEFWDSELNQPITTLDIKEIPEKLKPEDQFQNREEYDQYIQGNTIVETEYVTAKLEKSIHALTKLGFPPIAFEDPHYTMSSNGYQVASQYFSAIFGQIQASDRDWQVMFSPLFISKPTILSGMTLYPETIGYVDPNSINPMLEIEEAIDHVSQVPGSVISGFYHPYLGLDYLKEMIALMEAVPNMEWIQLYNETHYVRTDAVEIITSGNGEISVTSELSWKMDIMDKLAEKSLEKYLWLIVLVTAIFVSLFIIHIVTLRMRYRKRLFKERVHG
;
A
#
# COMPACT_ATOMS: atom_id res chain seq x y z
N MET A 1 -5.38 -4.28 -28.76
CA MET A 1 -6.63 -4.09 -29.57
C MET A 1 -7.46 -2.96 -28.95
N GLY A 2 -7.81 -1.90 -29.70
CA GLY A 2 -8.59 -0.78 -29.14
C GLY A 2 -10.07 -1.11 -28.96
N TYR A 3 -10.59 -0.93 -27.75
CA TYR A 3 -12.04 -1.00 -27.48
C TYR A 3 -12.78 0.10 -28.26
N PRO A 4 -13.98 -0.16 -28.80
CA PRO A 4 -14.75 0.85 -29.52
C PRO A 4 -15.16 1.98 -28.58
N ILE A 5 -14.69 3.20 -28.86
CA ILE A 5 -15.03 4.41 -28.09
C ILE A 5 -16.24 5.10 -28.72
N GLN A 6 -17.25 5.40 -27.91
CA GLN A 6 -18.39 6.20 -28.36
C GLN A 6 -17.98 7.67 -28.53
N LEU A 7 -18.33 8.23 -29.69
CA LEU A 7 -18.09 9.63 -30.03
C LEU A 7 -19.42 10.37 -30.20
N LEU A 8 -19.49 11.56 -29.63
CA LEU A 8 -20.50 12.56 -29.97
C LEU A 8 -20.23 13.04 -31.39
N SER A 9 -21.20 12.84 -32.28
CA SER A 9 -21.09 13.29 -33.66
C SER A 9 -21.08 14.83 -33.71
N VAL A 10 -19.96 15.40 -34.15
CA VAL A 10 -19.77 16.84 -34.26
C VAL A 10 -19.13 17.18 -35.60
N THR A 11 -19.63 18.23 -36.24
CA THR A 11 -18.98 18.84 -37.41
C THR A 11 -18.21 20.07 -36.94
N PRO A 12 -16.87 20.07 -36.95
CA PRO A 12 -16.08 21.22 -36.53
C PRO A 12 -16.37 22.45 -37.41
N PRO A 13 -16.45 23.66 -36.84
CA PRO A 13 -16.47 24.89 -37.62
C PRO A 13 -15.26 24.97 -38.57
N ALA A 14 -15.40 25.62 -39.73
CA ALA A 14 -14.33 25.68 -40.74
C ALA A 14 -13.01 26.31 -40.25
N LYS A 15 -13.03 27.08 -39.16
CA LYS A 15 -11.84 27.70 -38.55
C LYS A 15 -11.32 26.95 -37.32
N ALA A 16 -12.03 25.92 -36.86
CA ALA A 16 -11.64 25.15 -35.70
C ALA A 16 -10.45 24.24 -36.04
N LYS A 17 -9.52 24.09 -35.11
CA LYS A 17 -8.40 23.16 -35.19
C LYS A 17 -8.82 21.82 -34.57
N VAL A 18 -8.64 20.74 -35.30
CA VAL A 18 -8.75 19.38 -34.75
C VAL A 18 -7.39 18.99 -34.20
N ILE A 19 -7.33 18.66 -32.90
CA ILE A 19 -6.10 18.31 -32.18
C ILE A 19 -5.91 16.80 -32.16
N VAL A 20 -6.99 16.04 -31.95
CA VAL A 20 -6.99 14.58 -31.95
C VAL A 20 -8.06 14.08 -32.89
N GLU A 21 -7.70 13.09 -33.71
CA GLU A 21 -8.62 12.35 -34.58
C GLU A 21 -8.69 10.89 -34.12
N GLY A 22 -9.90 10.34 -34.10
CA GLY A 22 -10.16 8.91 -34.00
C GLY A 22 -10.39 8.33 -35.38
N GLN A 23 -10.06 7.06 -35.59
CA GLN A 23 -10.26 6.38 -36.86
C GLN A 23 -11.24 5.22 -36.74
N LYS A 24 -12.14 5.12 -37.71
CA LYS A 24 -12.97 3.92 -37.95
C LYS A 24 -12.85 3.54 -39.41
N HIS A 25 -12.19 2.41 -39.68
CA HIS A 25 -11.79 2.00 -41.03
C HIS A 25 -10.99 3.11 -41.73
N SER A 26 -11.49 3.66 -42.84
CA SER A 26 -10.85 4.73 -43.60
C SER A 26 -11.40 6.12 -43.29
N GLN A 27 -12.25 6.28 -42.26
CA GLN A 27 -12.86 7.55 -41.88
C GLN A 27 -12.24 8.09 -40.59
N SER A 28 -11.84 9.36 -40.61
CA SER A 28 -11.41 10.12 -39.43
C SER A 28 -12.59 10.85 -38.78
N TYR A 29 -12.61 10.89 -37.46
CA TYR A 29 -13.59 11.60 -36.64
C TYR A 29 -12.87 12.52 -35.66
N PRO A 30 -13.31 13.78 -35.49
CA PRO A 30 -12.68 14.70 -34.56
C PRO A 30 -12.98 14.31 -33.10
N VAL A 31 -11.93 14.17 -32.29
CA VAL A 31 -12.02 13.81 -30.86
C VAL A 31 -11.83 15.03 -29.98
N VAL A 32 -10.75 15.79 -30.21
CA VAL A 32 -10.47 17.04 -29.50
C VAL A 32 -10.46 18.17 -30.51
N ILE A 33 -11.33 19.16 -30.32
CA ILE A 33 -11.53 20.29 -31.22
C ILE A 33 -11.26 21.58 -30.42
N GLN A 34 -10.55 22.53 -31.02
CA GLN A 34 -10.32 23.86 -30.46
C GLN A 34 -10.81 24.94 -31.44
N ASP A 35 -11.69 25.82 -30.99
CA ASP A 35 -12.15 27.00 -31.73
C ASP A 35 -11.90 28.26 -30.89
N GLY A 36 -10.84 28.99 -31.23
CA GLY A 36 -10.35 30.12 -30.44
C GLY A 36 -9.97 29.69 -29.02
N LYS A 37 -10.73 30.15 -28.02
CA LYS A 37 -10.54 29.80 -26.60
C LYS A 37 -11.44 28.65 -26.13
N ALA A 38 -12.41 28.24 -26.95
CA ALA A 38 -13.31 27.14 -26.63
C ALA A 38 -12.70 25.82 -27.11
N SER A 39 -12.89 24.76 -26.34
CA SER A 39 -12.49 23.42 -26.74
C SER A 39 -13.61 22.42 -26.46
N LEU A 40 -13.71 21.39 -27.28
CA LEU A 40 -14.69 20.32 -27.16
C LEU A 40 -13.99 18.97 -27.27
N ILE A 41 -14.27 18.11 -26.30
CA ILE A 41 -13.88 16.70 -26.30
C ILE A 41 -15.15 15.90 -26.61
N THR A 42 -15.13 15.08 -27.66
CA THR A 42 -16.32 14.38 -28.17
C THR A 42 -16.51 12.99 -27.58
N ILE A 43 -15.59 12.50 -26.75
CA ILE A 43 -15.73 11.21 -26.06
C ILE A 43 -16.45 11.38 -24.72
N SER A 44 -17.28 10.41 -24.37
CA SER A 44 -18.01 10.36 -23.09
C SER A 44 -17.26 9.56 -22.00
N ASN A 45 -16.28 8.76 -22.39
CA ASN A 45 -15.46 7.96 -21.50
C ASN A 45 -13.98 8.29 -21.73
N VAL A 46 -13.32 8.84 -20.71
CA VAL A 46 -11.89 9.20 -20.71
C VAL A 46 -11.01 8.14 -20.02
N PHE A 47 -11.60 7.03 -19.58
CA PHE A 47 -10.91 5.89 -18.97
C PHE A 47 -10.36 4.94 -20.05
N ALA A 48 -9.58 3.94 -19.62
CA ALA A 48 -8.87 2.99 -20.49
C ALA A 48 -7.99 3.73 -21.53
N GLU A 49 -7.95 3.25 -22.78
CA GLU A 49 -7.08 3.75 -23.85
C GLU A 49 -7.27 5.23 -24.19
N ALA A 50 -8.46 5.78 -23.95
CA ALA A 50 -8.74 7.19 -24.22
C ALA A 50 -7.86 8.14 -23.39
N LYS A 51 -7.42 7.70 -22.20
CA LYS A 51 -6.64 8.52 -21.27
C LYS A 51 -5.33 8.98 -21.91
N TYR A 52 -4.66 8.12 -22.69
CA TYR A 52 -3.37 8.44 -23.30
C TYR A 52 -3.50 9.58 -24.32
N ALA A 53 -4.42 9.44 -25.27
CA ALA A 53 -4.64 10.44 -26.31
C ALA A 53 -5.11 11.79 -25.72
N ILE A 54 -6.02 11.76 -24.74
CA ILE A 54 -6.51 12.97 -24.10
C ILE A 54 -5.40 13.66 -23.30
N SER A 55 -4.67 12.93 -22.46
CA SER A 55 -3.57 13.48 -21.68
C SER A 55 -2.47 14.10 -22.55
N ALA A 56 -2.08 13.43 -23.65
CA ALA A 56 -1.12 13.98 -24.59
C ALA A 56 -1.65 15.26 -25.27
N SER A 57 -2.94 15.29 -25.60
CA SER A 57 -3.57 16.44 -26.27
C SER A 57 -3.59 17.70 -25.41
N PHE A 58 -3.59 17.58 -24.08
CA PHE A 58 -3.63 18.71 -23.16
C PHE A 58 -2.41 19.62 -23.28
N TYR A 59 -1.25 19.08 -23.65
CA TYR A 59 -0.08 19.92 -23.94
C TYR A 59 -0.35 20.89 -25.09
N ASP A 60 -0.94 20.40 -26.18
CA ASP A 60 -1.24 21.23 -27.35
C ASP A 60 -2.47 22.13 -27.11
N LEU A 61 -3.47 21.63 -26.37
CA LEU A 61 -4.69 22.36 -26.02
C LEU A 61 -4.38 23.61 -25.18
N PHE A 62 -3.55 23.43 -24.16
CA PHE A 62 -3.19 24.46 -23.18
C PHE A 62 -1.85 25.14 -23.48
N GLN A 63 -1.20 24.79 -24.61
CA GLN A 63 0.09 25.35 -25.03
C GLN A 63 1.19 25.19 -23.96
N LEU A 64 1.20 24.03 -23.30
CA LEU A 64 2.18 23.67 -22.29
C LEU A 64 3.44 23.09 -22.95
N SER A 65 4.59 23.28 -22.32
CA SER A 65 5.82 22.58 -22.70
C SER A 65 5.66 21.09 -22.47
N LYS A 66 5.97 20.28 -23.49
CA LYS A 66 6.02 18.83 -23.39
C LYS A 66 7.31 18.41 -22.67
N PRO A 67 7.25 17.68 -21.54
CA PRO A 67 8.43 17.10 -20.91
C PRO A 67 9.18 16.23 -21.91
N THR A 68 10.50 16.24 -21.83
CA THR A 68 11.37 15.45 -22.70
C THR A 68 11.83 14.14 -22.06
N THR A 69 11.57 13.97 -20.77
CA THR A 69 11.95 12.79 -19.98
C THR A 69 10.73 12.06 -19.46
N HIS A 70 10.89 10.77 -19.19
CA HIS A 70 9.88 9.93 -18.56
C HIS A 70 10.41 9.41 -17.21
N PRO A 71 9.83 9.79 -16.07
CA PRO A 71 10.20 9.19 -14.79
C PRO A 71 9.84 7.70 -14.78
N ALA A 72 10.64 6.87 -14.11
CA ALA A 72 10.39 5.43 -14.00
C ALA A 72 10.73 4.87 -12.63
N TYR A 73 10.02 3.83 -12.21
CA TYR A 73 10.36 3.03 -11.03
C TYR A 73 9.80 1.61 -11.14
N ILE A 74 10.34 0.70 -10.34
CA ILE A 74 9.83 -0.66 -10.21
C ILE A 74 9.71 -1.03 -8.72
N ARG A 75 8.65 -1.76 -8.38
CA ARG A 75 8.44 -2.31 -7.04
C ARG A 75 8.58 -3.82 -7.07
N LEU A 76 9.10 -4.40 -5.99
CA LEU A 76 9.02 -5.82 -5.71
C LEU A 76 7.95 -6.02 -4.64
N GLU A 77 6.84 -6.67 -5.00
CA GLU A 77 5.63 -6.76 -4.17
C GLU A 77 5.45 -8.12 -3.49
N ASP A 78 4.49 -8.20 -2.59
CA ASP A 78 4.12 -9.38 -1.80
C ASP A 78 5.28 -10.02 -1.00
N ILE A 79 6.20 -9.20 -0.50
CA ILE A 79 7.29 -9.70 0.35
C ILE A 79 6.74 -9.88 1.76
N SER A 80 6.49 -11.13 2.15
CA SER A 80 5.88 -11.52 3.42
C SER A 80 6.68 -12.62 4.13
N PRO A 81 6.33 -13.01 5.36
CA PRO A 81 7.02 -14.07 6.10
C PRO A 81 7.09 -15.44 5.41
N VAL A 82 6.28 -15.68 4.36
CA VAL A 82 6.29 -16.92 3.58
C VAL A 82 7.05 -16.81 2.27
N SER A 83 7.53 -15.62 1.89
CA SER A 83 8.32 -15.42 0.67
C SER A 83 9.64 -16.19 0.73
N ASP A 84 10.09 -16.68 -0.44
CA ASP A 84 11.39 -17.33 -0.58
C ASP A 84 12.52 -16.29 -0.49
N PRO A 85 13.41 -16.37 0.53
CA PRO A 85 14.50 -15.41 0.69
C PRO A 85 15.47 -15.39 -0.49
N GLU A 86 15.69 -16.52 -1.17
CA GLU A 86 16.61 -16.60 -2.31
C GLU A 86 16.06 -15.82 -3.51
N LEU A 87 14.79 -16.00 -3.83
CA LEU A 87 14.15 -15.29 -4.94
C LEU A 87 14.02 -13.78 -4.67
N VAL A 88 13.69 -13.39 -3.43
CA VAL A 88 13.70 -11.96 -3.01
C VAL A 88 15.10 -11.37 -3.17
N TYR A 89 16.13 -12.08 -2.71
CA TYR A 89 17.51 -11.64 -2.86
C TYR A 89 17.89 -11.50 -4.33
N GLU A 90 17.69 -12.53 -5.15
CA GLU A 90 18.12 -12.56 -6.55
C GLU A 90 17.51 -11.41 -7.35
N THR A 91 16.19 -11.24 -7.26
CA THR A 91 15.45 -10.20 -8.00
C THR A 91 15.87 -8.79 -7.60
N ALA A 92 15.92 -8.50 -6.30
CA ALA A 92 16.35 -7.19 -5.80
C ALA A 92 17.85 -6.93 -6.07
N ASN A 93 18.70 -7.93 -5.88
CA ASN A 93 20.14 -7.83 -6.15
C ASN A 93 20.44 -7.55 -7.62
N TYR A 94 19.69 -8.16 -8.55
CA TYR A 94 19.82 -7.87 -9.98
C TYR A 94 19.57 -6.38 -10.29
N LEU A 95 18.48 -5.83 -9.75
CA LEU A 95 18.13 -4.41 -9.93
C LEU A 95 19.18 -3.49 -9.30
N LEU A 96 19.61 -3.78 -8.07
CA LEU A 96 20.65 -2.99 -7.37
C LEU A 96 21.99 -3.04 -8.10
N ASN A 97 22.39 -4.17 -8.69
CA ASN A 97 23.62 -4.28 -9.50
C ASN A 97 23.56 -3.43 -10.78
N LYS A 98 22.35 -3.19 -11.29
CA LYS A 98 22.11 -2.25 -12.40
C LYS A 98 21.96 -0.80 -11.94
N HIS A 99 22.12 -0.51 -10.64
CA HIS A 99 21.91 0.79 -10.02
C HIS A 99 20.47 1.32 -10.20
N ILE A 100 19.51 0.41 -10.29
CA ILE A 100 18.08 0.72 -10.33
C ILE A 100 17.59 0.83 -8.88
N PRO A 101 16.95 1.95 -8.47
CA PRO A 101 16.31 2.07 -7.17
C PRO A 101 15.23 1.00 -6.99
N VAL A 102 15.26 0.28 -5.87
CA VAL A 102 14.33 -0.83 -5.59
C VAL A 102 13.44 -0.47 -4.41
N TYR A 103 12.14 -0.62 -4.59
CA TYR A 103 11.14 -0.45 -3.54
C TYR A 103 10.54 -1.81 -3.21
N LEU A 104 10.79 -2.30 -2.00
CA LEU A 104 10.33 -3.57 -1.48
C LEU A 104 9.01 -3.33 -0.74
N ALA A 105 7.90 -3.84 -1.27
CA ALA A 105 6.59 -3.78 -0.61
C ALA A 105 6.49 -4.93 0.38
N VAL A 106 6.58 -4.60 1.67
CA VAL A 106 6.76 -5.60 2.73
C VAL A 106 5.52 -5.69 3.62
N ILE A 107 5.05 -6.91 3.79
CA ILE A 107 3.97 -7.32 4.69
C ILE A 107 4.63 -7.90 5.95
N PRO A 108 4.48 -7.28 7.14
CA PRO A 108 5.19 -7.74 8.33
C PRO A 108 4.65 -9.04 8.93
N THR A 109 3.39 -9.39 8.68
CA THR A 109 2.71 -10.54 9.27
C THR A 109 1.93 -11.33 8.22
N TYR A 110 2.16 -12.63 8.15
CA TYR A 110 1.35 -13.57 7.36
C TYR A 110 0.29 -14.22 8.25
N VAL A 111 -0.93 -14.36 7.74
CA VAL A 111 -2.02 -15.08 8.39
C VAL A 111 -2.36 -16.30 7.55
N ASP A 112 -2.24 -17.50 8.13
CA ASP A 112 -2.68 -18.72 7.48
C ASP A 112 -4.22 -18.77 7.42
N PRO A 113 -4.83 -18.83 6.23
CA PRO A 113 -6.28 -18.76 6.08
C PRO A 113 -7.02 -20.01 6.60
N THR A 114 -6.31 -21.13 6.74
CA THR A 114 -6.88 -22.41 7.18
C THR A 114 -6.80 -22.58 8.69
N THR A 115 -5.68 -22.17 9.29
CA THR A 115 -5.40 -22.38 10.72
C THR A 115 -5.60 -21.14 11.58
N GLU A 116 -5.75 -19.96 10.96
CA GLU A 116 -5.74 -18.65 11.63
C GLU A 116 -4.41 -18.36 12.36
N GLU A 117 -3.34 -19.15 12.09
CA GLU A 117 -2.04 -18.92 12.71
C GLU A 117 -1.32 -17.73 12.08
N MET A 118 -0.72 -16.89 12.92
CA MET A 118 0.07 -15.74 12.49
C MET A 118 1.55 -16.06 12.56
N VAL A 119 2.25 -15.76 11.46
CA VAL A 119 3.69 -15.86 11.33
C VAL A 119 4.22 -14.47 11.06
N THR A 120 5.15 -13.96 11.86
CA THR A 120 5.70 -12.61 11.69
C THR A 120 7.05 -12.66 10.99
N LEU A 121 7.49 -11.53 10.42
CA LEU A 121 8.84 -11.43 9.86
C LEU A 121 9.93 -11.70 10.92
N ALA A 122 9.66 -11.38 12.19
CA ALA A 122 10.57 -11.68 13.30
C ALA A 122 10.88 -13.18 13.43
N ASP A 123 9.96 -14.05 13.00
CA ASP A 123 10.11 -15.51 13.04
C ASP A 123 10.94 -16.05 11.86
N LYS A 124 11.37 -15.19 10.92
CA LYS A 124 12.01 -15.55 9.65
C LYS A 124 13.43 -14.98 9.54
N PRO A 125 14.41 -15.49 10.31
CA PRO A 125 15.76 -14.91 10.38
C PRO A 125 16.49 -14.89 9.04
N LYS A 126 16.23 -15.86 8.14
CA LYS A 126 16.82 -15.86 6.79
C LYS A 126 16.31 -14.70 5.94
N LEU A 127 15.00 -14.45 5.97
CA LEU A 127 14.40 -13.36 5.21
C LEU A 127 14.81 -12.00 5.79
N LEU A 128 14.86 -11.86 7.12
CA LEU A 128 15.38 -10.64 7.77
C LEU A 128 16.81 -10.33 7.32
N ALA A 129 17.70 -11.33 7.25
CA ALA A 129 19.07 -11.15 6.79
C ALA A 129 19.14 -10.70 5.31
N VAL A 130 18.27 -11.24 4.46
CA VAL A 130 18.14 -10.80 3.06
C VAL A 130 17.67 -9.35 2.98
N LEU A 131 16.62 -8.98 3.72
CA LEU A 131 16.12 -7.60 3.75
C LEU A 131 17.17 -6.61 4.27
N ASP A 132 17.91 -6.97 5.33
CA ASP A 132 19.01 -6.17 5.86
C ASP A 132 20.13 -5.97 4.83
N GLU A 133 20.53 -7.03 4.13
CA GLU A 133 21.52 -6.92 3.06
C GLU A 133 21.04 -6.02 1.92
N LEU A 134 19.79 -6.19 1.46
CA LEU A 134 19.23 -5.38 0.38
C LEU A 134 19.10 -3.90 0.76
N VAL A 135 18.62 -3.61 1.98
CA VAL A 135 18.52 -2.23 2.50
C VAL A 135 19.91 -1.61 2.64
N SER A 136 20.91 -2.36 3.14
CA SER A 136 22.29 -1.86 3.24
C SER A 136 22.90 -1.48 1.89
N ARG A 137 22.36 -2.03 0.80
CA ARG A 137 22.76 -1.78 -0.58
C ARG A 137 21.92 -0.72 -1.29
N GLY A 138 20.95 -0.13 -0.60
CA GLY A 138 20.13 0.96 -1.12
C GLY A 138 18.73 0.55 -1.61
N ALA A 139 18.23 -0.63 -1.24
CA ALA A 139 16.80 -0.92 -1.37
C ALA A 139 16.00 -0.16 -0.31
N TYR A 140 14.77 0.21 -0.64
CA TYR A 140 13.85 0.92 0.23
C TYR A 140 12.68 0.04 0.61
N ILE A 141 12.14 0.25 1.81
CA ILE A 141 10.96 -0.45 2.31
C ILE A 141 9.75 0.46 2.12
N ILE A 142 8.69 -0.07 1.53
CA ILE A 142 7.36 0.54 1.54
C ILE A 142 6.41 -0.38 2.30
N ALA A 143 5.52 0.20 3.10
CA ALA A 143 4.54 -0.56 3.86
C ALA A 143 3.46 -1.08 2.89
N HIS A 144 3.17 -2.37 2.94
CA HIS A 144 2.19 -3.04 2.08
C HIS A 144 1.06 -3.64 2.94
N GLY A 145 0.45 -2.79 3.77
CA GLY A 145 -0.45 -3.25 4.83
C GLY A 145 0.26 -3.89 6.02
N TYR A 146 -0.50 -4.51 6.94
CA TYR A 146 0.02 -5.24 8.10
C TYR A 146 -0.09 -6.75 7.92
N THR A 147 -1.25 -7.22 7.45
CA THR A 147 -1.47 -8.64 7.14
C THR A 147 -1.88 -8.90 5.70
N HIS A 148 -2.17 -7.87 4.91
CA HIS A 148 -2.68 -7.99 3.54
C HIS A 148 -3.95 -8.87 3.48
N THR A 149 -4.80 -8.76 4.49
CA THR A 149 -6.04 -9.55 4.64
C THR A 149 -7.10 -8.82 5.44
N TYR A 150 -8.35 -9.12 5.07
CA TYR A 150 -9.55 -8.89 5.88
C TYR A 150 -10.44 -10.13 5.81
N ARG A 151 -10.94 -10.58 6.96
CA ARG A 151 -11.71 -11.83 7.12
C ARG A 151 -10.95 -13.06 6.61
N TYR A 152 -11.62 -14.01 5.94
CA TYR A 152 -11.07 -15.35 5.62
C TYR A 152 -10.19 -15.39 4.35
N GLN A 153 -9.63 -14.25 3.94
CA GLN A 153 -8.80 -14.16 2.74
C GLN A 153 -7.33 -14.48 3.07
N GLU A 154 -6.62 -15.05 2.11
CA GLU A 154 -5.20 -15.37 2.25
C GLU A 154 -4.32 -14.11 2.14
N THR A 155 -3.27 -14.01 2.96
CA THR A 155 -2.28 -12.91 2.88
C THR A 155 -1.60 -12.90 1.50
N GLY A 156 -1.60 -11.74 0.85
CA GLY A 156 -1.06 -11.54 -0.50
C GLY A 156 -2.10 -11.66 -1.62
N GLU A 157 -3.28 -12.23 -1.33
CA GLU A 157 -4.41 -12.33 -2.28
C GLU A 157 -5.66 -11.58 -1.77
N GLY A 158 -5.63 -11.16 -0.50
CA GLY A 158 -6.73 -10.55 0.20
C GLY A 158 -6.68 -9.02 0.23
N PHE A 159 -7.86 -8.41 0.34
CA PHE A 159 -8.04 -6.97 0.47
C PHE A 159 -7.92 -6.63 1.96
N GLU A 160 -6.97 -5.77 2.37
CA GLU A 160 -6.82 -5.45 3.81
C GLU A 160 -7.77 -4.34 4.27
N PHE A 161 -8.01 -3.33 3.43
CA PHE A 161 -8.75 -2.11 3.79
C PHE A 161 -10.10 -1.99 3.07
N TRP A 162 -10.57 -3.09 2.48
CA TRP A 162 -11.86 -3.18 1.80
C TRP A 162 -12.50 -4.55 2.01
N ASP A 163 -13.82 -4.59 2.21
CA ASP A 163 -14.56 -5.85 2.24
C ASP A 163 -14.90 -6.25 0.79
N SER A 164 -14.06 -7.09 0.17
CA SER A 164 -14.25 -7.51 -1.22
C SER A 164 -15.43 -8.47 -1.45
N GLU A 165 -15.86 -9.24 -0.45
CA GLU A 165 -17.02 -10.13 -0.61
C GLU A 165 -18.34 -9.33 -0.64
N LEU A 166 -18.46 -8.31 0.22
CA LEU A 166 -19.64 -7.44 0.24
C LEU A 166 -19.52 -6.25 -0.73
N ASN A 167 -18.30 -5.98 -1.18
CA ASN A 167 -17.90 -4.83 -1.98
C ASN A 167 -18.28 -3.51 -1.29
N GLN A 168 -17.71 -3.28 -0.10
CA GLN A 168 -17.98 -2.09 0.71
C GLN A 168 -16.80 -1.76 1.66
N PRO A 169 -16.78 -0.55 2.25
CA PRO A 169 -15.86 -0.21 3.35
C PRO A 169 -15.95 -1.18 4.53
N ILE A 170 -14.91 -1.22 5.36
CA ILE A 170 -14.87 -2.06 6.57
C ILE A 170 -15.89 -1.55 7.60
N THR A 171 -16.85 -2.39 7.98
CA THR A 171 -17.92 -2.02 8.91
C THR A 171 -17.95 -2.82 10.22
N THR A 172 -17.06 -3.80 10.39
CA THR A 172 -16.87 -4.52 11.66
C THR A 172 -15.39 -4.77 11.92
N LEU A 173 -15.01 -4.80 13.20
CA LEU A 173 -13.68 -5.19 13.65
C LEU A 173 -13.59 -6.70 13.90
N ASP A 174 -14.73 -7.37 14.10
CA ASP A 174 -14.77 -8.81 14.31
C ASP A 174 -14.74 -9.50 12.95
N ILE A 175 -13.57 -10.02 12.59
CA ILE A 175 -13.35 -10.73 11.33
C ILE A 175 -14.23 -12.00 11.17
N LYS A 176 -14.83 -12.49 12.27
CA LYS A 176 -15.73 -13.65 12.25
C LYS A 176 -17.20 -13.25 12.03
N GLU A 177 -17.53 -11.98 12.24
CA GLU A 177 -18.84 -11.43 11.94
C GLU A 177 -18.95 -11.13 10.44
N ILE A 178 -20.08 -11.51 9.84
CA ILE A 178 -20.43 -11.07 8.49
C ILE A 178 -21.38 -9.88 8.66
N PRO A 179 -20.92 -8.64 8.41
CA PRO A 179 -21.77 -7.46 8.59
C PRO A 179 -22.86 -7.40 7.53
N GLU A 180 -23.90 -6.61 7.79
CA GLU A 180 -24.91 -6.33 6.78
C GLU A 180 -24.34 -5.47 5.64
N LYS A 181 -24.86 -5.69 4.42
CA LYS A 181 -24.49 -4.86 3.27
C LYS A 181 -24.97 -3.42 3.47
N LEU A 182 -24.09 -2.46 3.18
CA LEU A 182 -24.44 -1.04 3.32
C LEU A 182 -25.64 -0.68 2.42
N LYS A 183 -26.59 0.05 3.02
CA LYS A 183 -27.76 0.54 2.28
C LYS A 183 -27.35 1.70 1.38
N PRO A 184 -27.77 1.70 0.10
CA PRO A 184 -27.58 2.85 -0.77
C PRO A 184 -28.40 4.06 -0.29
N GLU A 185 -27.95 5.25 -0.66
CA GLU A 185 -28.55 6.53 -0.26
C GLU A 185 -30.03 6.67 -0.63
N ASP A 186 -30.49 6.03 -1.71
CA ASP A 186 -31.88 6.06 -2.16
C ASP A 186 -32.87 5.31 -1.26
N GLN A 187 -32.37 4.56 -0.26
CA GLN A 187 -33.18 3.90 0.76
C GLN A 187 -33.43 4.76 2.00
N PHE A 188 -32.90 5.99 2.04
CA PHE A 188 -33.05 6.93 3.15
C PHE A 188 -34.02 8.05 2.76
N GLN A 189 -34.71 8.62 3.75
CA GLN A 189 -35.72 9.67 3.47
C GLN A 189 -35.06 10.96 2.98
N ASN A 190 -33.83 11.22 3.43
CA ASN A 190 -33.05 12.40 3.11
C ASN A 190 -31.56 12.13 3.33
N ARG A 191 -30.73 13.07 2.85
CA ARG A 191 -29.27 13.00 2.93
C ARG A 191 -28.73 12.96 4.36
N GLU A 192 -29.35 13.68 5.29
CA GLU A 192 -28.90 13.76 6.68
C GLU A 192 -29.01 12.40 7.39
N GLU A 193 -30.10 11.66 7.14
CA GLU A 193 -30.28 10.30 7.66
C GLU A 193 -29.21 9.33 7.10
N TYR A 194 -28.91 9.44 5.79
CA TYR A 194 -27.85 8.66 5.16
C TYR A 194 -26.47 9.00 5.72
N ASP A 195 -26.15 10.29 5.89
CA ASP A 195 -24.87 10.75 6.42
C ASP A 195 -24.67 10.27 7.87
N GLN A 196 -25.70 10.29 8.71
CA GLN A 196 -25.65 9.73 10.07
C GLN A 196 -25.43 8.20 10.06
N TYR A 197 -26.09 7.49 9.14
CA TYR A 197 -25.89 6.04 8.97
C TYR A 197 -24.46 5.71 8.54
N ILE A 198 -23.92 6.42 7.55
CA ILE A 198 -22.55 6.20 7.07
C ILE A 198 -21.53 6.60 8.13
N GLN A 199 -21.74 7.70 8.87
CA GLN A 199 -20.80 8.16 9.90
C GLN A 199 -20.49 7.08 10.94
N GLY A 200 -21.48 6.28 11.37
CA GLY A 200 -21.25 5.18 12.29
C GLY A 200 -20.28 4.13 11.73
N ASN A 201 -20.42 3.79 10.45
CA ASN A 201 -19.53 2.86 9.75
C ASN A 201 -18.14 3.46 9.52
N THR A 202 -18.06 4.75 9.18
CA THR A 202 -16.81 5.49 9.01
C THR A 202 -15.96 5.48 10.28
N ILE A 203 -16.57 5.52 11.47
CA ILE A 203 -15.83 5.41 12.74
C ILE A 203 -15.17 4.03 12.89
N VAL A 204 -15.90 2.96 12.56
CA VAL A 204 -15.37 1.58 12.63
C VAL A 204 -14.24 1.39 11.63
N GLU A 205 -14.43 1.83 10.39
CA GLU A 205 -13.40 1.80 9.37
C GLU A 205 -12.16 2.59 9.80
N THR A 206 -12.35 3.79 10.37
CA THR A 206 -11.25 4.62 10.86
C THR A 206 -10.44 3.90 11.93
N GLU A 207 -11.11 3.26 12.88
CA GLU A 207 -10.45 2.47 13.94
C GLU A 207 -9.66 1.30 13.34
N TYR A 208 -10.26 0.57 12.39
CA TYR A 208 -9.62 -0.56 11.72
C TYR A 208 -8.37 -0.13 10.93
N VAL A 209 -8.52 0.85 10.04
CA VAL A 209 -7.44 1.35 9.17
C VAL A 209 -6.30 1.90 10.02
N THR A 210 -6.61 2.72 11.03
CA THR A 210 -5.65 3.27 11.98
C THR A 210 -4.82 2.16 12.64
N ALA A 211 -5.49 1.16 13.21
CA ALA A 211 -4.81 0.08 13.90
C ALA A 211 -3.89 -0.73 12.98
N LYS A 212 -4.30 -1.00 11.74
CA LYS A 212 -3.47 -1.74 10.77
C LYS A 212 -2.28 -0.92 10.29
N LEU A 213 -2.47 0.36 9.96
CA LEU A 213 -1.36 1.22 9.53
C LEU A 213 -0.33 1.42 10.63
N GLU A 214 -0.75 1.69 11.87
CA GLU A 214 0.17 1.84 13.01
C GLU A 214 0.96 0.55 13.26
N LYS A 215 0.29 -0.61 13.28
CA LYS A 215 0.97 -1.90 13.44
C LYS A 215 1.97 -2.18 12.33
N SER A 216 1.63 -1.86 11.08
CA SER A 216 2.57 -2.02 9.96
C SER A 216 3.82 -1.17 10.15
N ILE A 217 3.65 0.13 10.42
CA ILE A 217 4.76 1.07 10.65
C ILE A 217 5.62 0.61 11.83
N HIS A 218 4.98 0.25 12.96
CA HIS A 218 5.68 -0.13 14.18
C HIS A 218 6.44 -1.45 14.02
N ALA A 219 5.83 -2.46 13.42
CA ALA A 219 6.45 -3.77 13.21
C ALA A 219 7.68 -3.67 12.30
N LEU A 220 7.55 -2.97 11.17
CA LEU A 220 8.64 -2.77 10.21
C LEU A 220 9.77 -1.93 10.82
N THR A 221 9.44 -0.82 11.48
CA THR A 221 10.44 0.06 12.13
C THR A 221 11.22 -0.67 13.22
N LYS A 222 10.53 -1.48 14.04
CA LYS A 222 11.16 -2.24 15.14
C LYS A 222 12.17 -3.28 14.62
N LEU A 223 11.94 -3.83 13.43
CA LEU A 223 12.83 -4.78 12.78
C LEU A 223 14.02 -4.10 12.08
N GLY A 224 14.10 -2.77 12.09
CA GLY A 224 15.14 -2.00 11.39
C GLY A 224 14.80 -1.69 9.93
N PHE A 225 13.53 -1.86 9.54
CA PHE A 225 13.05 -1.68 8.16
C PHE A 225 12.02 -0.54 8.08
N PRO A 226 12.39 0.70 8.42
CA PRO A 226 11.45 1.84 8.44
C PRO A 226 10.82 2.06 7.05
N PRO A 227 9.48 2.00 6.91
CA PRO A 227 8.84 2.27 5.63
C PRO A 227 8.89 3.77 5.29
N ILE A 228 9.13 4.09 4.02
CA ILE A 228 9.19 5.49 3.54
C ILE A 228 7.94 5.96 2.80
N ALA A 229 7.09 5.01 2.39
CA ALA A 229 5.84 5.25 1.69
C ALA A 229 4.87 4.09 1.96
N PHE A 230 3.63 4.24 1.48
CA PHE A 230 2.59 3.23 1.55
C PHE A 230 2.27 2.70 0.16
N GLU A 231 1.98 1.42 0.07
CA GLU A 231 1.21 0.83 -1.01
C GLU A 231 0.01 0.17 -0.32
N ASP A 232 -1.16 0.41 -0.89
CA ASP A 232 -2.41 -0.17 -0.40
C ASP A 232 -2.63 -1.55 -1.02
N PRO A 233 -2.74 -2.64 -0.23
CA PRO A 233 -3.07 -3.99 -0.72
C PRO A 233 -4.16 -4.00 -1.79
N HIS A 234 -3.82 -4.48 -2.99
CA HIS A 234 -4.67 -4.48 -4.20
C HIS A 234 -5.25 -3.12 -4.61
N TYR A 235 -4.67 -2.02 -4.14
CA TYR A 235 -5.10 -0.64 -4.39
C TYR A 235 -6.51 -0.31 -3.91
N THR A 236 -6.98 -1.00 -2.87
CA THR A 236 -8.37 -0.94 -2.43
C THR A 236 -8.57 -0.36 -1.05
N MET A 237 -9.09 0.86 -1.02
CA MET A 237 -9.41 1.58 0.20
C MET A 237 -10.49 2.62 -0.12
N SER A 238 -11.38 2.89 0.84
CA SER A 238 -12.38 3.94 0.67
C SER A 238 -11.75 5.33 0.73
N SER A 239 -12.51 6.35 0.31
CA SER A 239 -12.14 7.76 0.47
C SER A 239 -11.82 8.12 1.94
N ASN A 240 -12.54 7.53 2.89
CA ASN A 240 -12.24 7.71 4.32
C ASN A 240 -10.94 7.01 4.71
N GLY A 241 -10.71 5.78 4.26
CA GLY A 241 -9.45 5.09 4.48
C GLY A 241 -8.25 5.89 3.94
N TYR A 242 -8.34 6.44 2.73
CA TYR A 242 -7.28 7.30 2.17
C TYR A 242 -7.06 8.57 3.00
N GLN A 243 -8.13 9.15 3.55
CA GLN A 243 -8.04 10.28 4.47
C GLN A 243 -7.28 9.90 5.75
N VAL A 244 -7.55 8.73 6.33
CA VAL A 244 -6.81 8.21 7.50
C VAL A 244 -5.35 7.96 7.13
N ALA A 245 -5.07 7.27 6.02
CA ALA A 245 -3.72 6.97 5.57
C ALA A 245 -2.86 8.24 5.38
N SER A 246 -3.45 9.33 4.87
CA SER A 246 -2.77 10.62 4.69
C SER A 246 -2.25 11.27 5.98
N GLN A 247 -2.76 10.85 7.14
CA GLN A 247 -2.29 11.34 8.43
C GLN A 247 -0.92 10.73 8.79
N TYR A 248 -0.70 9.49 8.32
CA TYR A 248 0.49 8.68 8.57
C TYR A 248 1.53 8.82 7.45
N PHE A 249 1.10 8.77 6.19
CA PHE A 249 1.98 8.75 5.03
C PHE A 249 1.84 10.01 4.19
N SER A 250 2.95 10.44 3.60
CA SER A 250 2.98 11.55 2.63
C SER A 250 3.01 11.11 1.16
N ALA A 251 3.26 9.81 0.92
CA ALA A 251 3.37 9.22 -0.40
C ALA A 251 2.70 7.84 -0.44
N ILE A 252 2.01 7.58 -1.54
CA ILE A 252 1.36 6.32 -1.85
C ILE A 252 1.77 5.86 -3.26
N PHE A 253 1.96 4.56 -3.43
CA PHE A 253 2.29 3.90 -4.69
C PHE A 253 1.08 3.15 -5.25
N GLY A 254 1.01 3.03 -6.57
CA GLY A 254 0.06 2.13 -7.22
C GLY A 254 -1.10 2.79 -7.92
N GLN A 255 -2.28 2.18 -7.81
CA GLN A 255 -3.54 2.72 -8.33
C GLN A 255 -4.39 3.29 -7.19
N ILE A 256 -5.52 3.90 -7.54
CA ILE A 256 -6.50 4.39 -6.56
C ILE A 256 -7.89 3.83 -6.85
N GLN A 257 -8.58 3.40 -5.81
CA GLN A 257 -10.01 3.14 -5.88
C GLN A 257 -10.75 4.48 -5.93
N ALA A 258 -11.49 4.72 -7.00
CA ALA A 258 -12.20 5.98 -7.25
C ALA A 258 -13.67 5.96 -6.78
N SER A 259 -14.13 4.87 -6.14
CA SER A 259 -15.51 4.66 -5.71
C SER A 259 -15.58 4.05 -4.32
N ASP A 260 -16.38 4.62 -3.42
CA ASP A 260 -16.67 4.06 -2.09
C ASP A 260 -17.75 2.96 -2.12
N ARG A 261 -18.15 2.49 -3.32
CA ARG A 261 -19.22 1.49 -3.49
C ARG A 261 -18.80 0.27 -4.29
N ASP A 262 -17.68 0.39 -5.01
CA ASP A 262 -17.23 -0.66 -5.91
C ASP A 262 -15.72 -0.56 -6.11
N TRP A 263 -15.00 -1.54 -5.58
CA TRP A 263 -13.55 -1.58 -5.72
C TRP A 263 -13.09 -1.70 -7.17
N GLN A 264 -13.91 -2.26 -8.07
CA GLN A 264 -13.54 -2.42 -9.48
C GLN A 264 -13.41 -1.10 -10.23
N VAL A 265 -13.93 -0.01 -9.65
CA VAL A 265 -13.78 1.34 -10.17
C VAL A 265 -12.44 1.91 -9.69
N MET A 266 -11.35 1.40 -10.26
CA MET A 266 -9.99 1.86 -10.00
C MET A 266 -9.46 2.73 -11.13
N PHE A 267 -8.48 3.56 -10.81
CA PHE A 267 -7.82 4.42 -11.76
C PHE A 267 -6.35 4.59 -11.43
N SER A 268 -5.51 4.61 -12.46
CA SER A 268 -4.13 5.05 -12.35
C SER A 268 -3.89 6.25 -13.26
N PRO A 269 -3.52 7.43 -12.70
CA PRO A 269 -3.09 8.56 -13.50
C PRO A 269 -1.77 8.25 -14.18
N LEU A 270 -1.45 9.00 -15.25
CA LEU A 270 -0.19 8.80 -15.97
C LEU A 270 1.00 9.55 -15.35
N PHE A 271 0.75 10.40 -14.36
CA PHE A 271 1.74 11.34 -13.82
C PHE A 271 1.78 11.26 -12.30
N ILE A 272 2.96 11.50 -11.72
CA ILE A 272 3.10 11.77 -10.28
C ILE A 272 2.23 12.97 -9.96
N SER A 273 1.29 12.80 -9.03
CA SER A 273 0.24 13.79 -8.79
C SER A 273 -0.27 13.76 -7.35
N LYS A 274 -1.17 14.68 -7.01
CA LYS A 274 -1.85 14.73 -5.70
C LYS A 274 -3.37 14.74 -5.88
N PRO A 275 -3.99 13.61 -6.27
CA PRO A 275 -5.45 13.50 -6.34
C PRO A 275 -6.11 13.94 -5.03
N THR A 276 -7.21 14.68 -5.11
CA THR A 276 -7.91 15.20 -3.94
C THR A 276 -8.36 14.10 -2.97
N ILE A 277 -8.75 12.93 -3.49
CA ILE A 277 -9.17 11.76 -2.69
C ILE A 277 -8.06 11.27 -1.75
N LEU A 278 -6.79 11.47 -2.12
CA LEU A 278 -5.63 11.07 -1.32
C LEU A 278 -5.23 12.10 -0.26
N SER A 279 -6.06 13.13 -0.03
CA SER A 279 -5.93 14.06 1.08
C SER A 279 -4.54 14.71 1.22
N GLY A 280 -3.86 14.96 0.09
CA GLY A 280 -2.57 15.64 0.04
C GLY A 280 -1.34 14.74 -0.12
N MET A 281 -1.50 13.41 -0.05
CA MET A 281 -0.44 12.47 -0.40
C MET A 281 -0.02 12.60 -1.87
N THR A 282 1.27 12.39 -2.14
CA THR A 282 1.80 12.23 -3.49
C THR A 282 1.52 10.80 -3.97
N LEU A 283 0.81 10.65 -5.08
CA LEU A 283 0.64 9.37 -5.77
C LEU A 283 1.77 9.16 -6.77
N TYR A 284 2.49 8.06 -6.59
CA TYR A 284 3.38 7.48 -7.59
C TYR A 284 2.59 6.40 -8.33
N PRO A 285 2.06 6.71 -9.53
CA PRO A 285 1.12 5.82 -10.20
C PRO A 285 1.80 4.57 -10.73
N GLU A 286 1.11 3.43 -10.78
CA GLU A 286 1.49 2.25 -11.58
C GLU A 286 0.84 2.33 -12.96
N THR A 287 1.62 2.29 -14.03
CA THR A 287 1.13 2.58 -15.39
C THR A 287 1.29 1.44 -16.38
N ILE A 288 2.24 0.51 -16.13
CA ILE A 288 2.54 -0.62 -17.03
C ILE A 288 2.11 -1.98 -16.46
N GLY A 289 1.55 -2.01 -15.25
CA GLY A 289 1.05 -3.23 -14.61
C GLY A 289 2.17 -4.14 -14.08
N TYR A 290 1.94 -5.45 -14.17
CA TYR A 290 2.83 -6.50 -13.70
C TYR A 290 2.85 -7.69 -14.65
N VAL A 291 3.80 -8.58 -14.42
CA VAL A 291 3.95 -9.83 -15.16
C VAL A 291 2.93 -10.85 -14.63
N ASP A 292 1.81 -11.02 -15.34
CA ASP A 292 0.82 -12.05 -14.99
C ASP A 292 1.27 -13.44 -15.52
N PRO A 293 1.68 -14.38 -14.65
CA PRO A 293 2.10 -15.71 -15.09
C PRO A 293 0.99 -16.53 -15.75
N ASN A 294 -0.28 -16.13 -15.58
CA ASN A 294 -1.43 -16.80 -16.18
C ASN A 294 -1.77 -16.27 -17.58
N SER A 295 -1.16 -15.15 -18.00
CA SER A 295 -1.32 -14.63 -19.35
C SER A 295 -0.67 -15.56 -20.38
N ILE A 296 -1.26 -15.61 -21.58
CA ILE A 296 -0.69 -16.33 -22.72
C ILE A 296 0.65 -15.71 -23.14
N ASN A 297 0.79 -14.38 -23.07
CA ASN A 297 1.98 -13.65 -23.48
C ASN A 297 2.22 -12.46 -22.53
N PRO A 298 2.68 -12.69 -21.30
CA PRO A 298 2.80 -11.63 -20.29
C PRO A 298 3.72 -10.48 -20.73
N MET A 299 4.80 -10.77 -21.43
CA MET A 299 5.75 -9.75 -21.90
C MET A 299 5.17 -8.87 -23.00
N LEU A 300 4.29 -9.42 -23.84
CA LEU A 300 3.60 -8.63 -24.85
C LEU A 300 2.65 -7.62 -24.19
N GLU A 301 1.98 -7.98 -23.10
CA GLU A 301 1.10 -7.06 -22.37
C GLU A 301 1.89 -5.91 -21.74
N ILE A 302 3.06 -6.21 -21.16
CA ILE A 302 3.98 -5.17 -20.65
C ILE A 302 4.48 -4.27 -21.78
N GLU A 303 4.88 -4.83 -22.91
CA GLU A 303 5.33 -4.08 -24.09
C GLU A 303 4.23 -3.15 -24.62
N GLU A 304 3.00 -3.66 -24.79
CA GLU A 304 1.84 -2.85 -25.22
C GLU A 304 1.56 -1.72 -24.22
N ALA A 305 1.63 -1.98 -22.91
CA ALA A 305 1.42 -0.96 -21.89
C ALA A 305 2.50 0.14 -21.94
N ILE A 306 3.77 -0.23 -22.10
CA ILE A 306 4.89 0.71 -22.27
C ILE A 306 4.70 1.55 -23.54
N ASP A 307 4.32 0.93 -24.65
CA ASP A 307 4.06 1.60 -25.92
C ASP A 307 2.96 2.65 -25.80
N HIS A 308 1.90 2.38 -25.04
CA HIS A 308 0.82 3.33 -24.79
C HIS A 308 1.24 4.47 -23.85
N VAL A 309 1.88 4.14 -22.73
CA VAL A 309 2.25 5.13 -21.71
C VAL A 309 3.32 6.07 -22.24
N SER A 310 4.33 5.56 -22.95
CA SER A 310 5.46 6.35 -23.48
C SER A 310 5.08 7.37 -24.56
N GLN A 311 3.89 7.24 -25.17
CA GLN A 311 3.37 8.24 -26.12
C GLN A 311 2.96 9.54 -25.45
N VAL A 312 2.78 9.56 -24.12
CA VAL A 312 2.32 10.72 -23.36
C VAL A 312 3.53 11.41 -22.73
N PRO A 313 3.93 12.62 -23.18
CA PRO A 313 5.12 13.29 -22.67
C PRO A 313 5.11 13.43 -21.14
N GLY A 314 6.18 12.99 -20.46
CA GLY A 314 6.31 13.07 -19.01
C GLY A 314 5.52 12.04 -18.21
N SER A 315 4.89 11.07 -18.87
CA SER A 315 4.24 9.94 -18.18
C SER A 315 5.25 9.11 -17.41
N VAL A 316 4.80 8.55 -16.30
CA VAL A 316 5.59 7.64 -15.47
C VAL A 316 5.60 6.26 -16.10
N ILE A 317 6.76 5.63 -16.26
CA ILE A 317 6.91 4.23 -16.68
C ILE A 317 7.12 3.38 -15.42
N SER A 318 6.06 2.74 -14.93
CA SER A 318 6.10 2.10 -13.61
C SER A 318 5.23 0.87 -13.49
N GLY A 319 5.78 -0.16 -12.88
CA GLY A 319 5.11 -1.42 -12.63
C GLY A 319 5.65 -2.09 -11.38
N PHE A 320 5.13 -3.28 -11.11
CA PHE A 320 5.60 -4.13 -10.04
C PHE A 320 5.93 -5.53 -10.54
N TYR A 321 6.71 -6.25 -9.74
CA TYR A 321 7.16 -7.59 -10.06
C TYR A 321 7.16 -8.46 -8.82
N HIS A 322 6.55 -9.65 -8.91
CA HIS A 322 6.55 -10.59 -7.80
C HIS A 322 7.85 -11.41 -7.77
N PRO A 323 8.61 -11.40 -6.66
CA PRO A 323 9.87 -12.14 -6.59
C PRO A 323 9.74 -13.64 -6.87
N TYR A 324 8.59 -14.26 -6.56
CA TYR A 324 8.37 -15.70 -6.78
C TYR A 324 8.46 -16.13 -8.26
N LEU A 325 8.35 -15.19 -9.21
CA LEU A 325 8.48 -15.45 -10.65
C LEU A 325 9.93 -15.69 -11.09
N GLY A 326 10.91 -15.45 -10.21
CA GLY A 326 12.34 -15.59 -10.52
C GLY A 326 12.87 -14.46 -11.40
N LEU A 327 14.06 -14.66 -11.99
CA LEU A 327 14.81 -13.59 -12.66
C LEU A 327 14.48 -13.38 -14.14
N ASP A 328 13.96 -14.38 -14.83
CA ASP A 328 13.95 -14.37 -16.29
C ASP A 328 12.99 -13.31 -16.84
N TYR A 329 11.73 -13.28 -16.37
CA TYR A 329 10.79 -12.22 -16.76
C TYR A 329 11.22 -10.83 -16.26
N LEU A 330 11.84 -10.74 -15.08
CA LEU A 330 12.32 -9.45 -14.56
C LEU A 330 13.35 -8.82 -15.51
N LYS A 331 14.29 -9.61 -16.04
CA LYS A 331 15.30 -9.11 -16.97
C LYS A 331 14.66 -8.55 -18.24
N GLU A 332 13.65 -9.23 -18.76
CA GLU A 332 12.94 -8.82 -19.97
C GLU A 332 12.10 -7.55 -19.72
N MET A 333 11.33 -7.50 -18.63
CA MET A 333 10.57 -6.31 -18.22
C MET A 333 11.48 -5.09 -18.08
N ILE A 334 12.61 -5.22 -17.40
CA ILE A 334 13.58 -4.12 -17.26
C ILE A 334 14.18 -3.70 -18.60
N ALA A 335 14.46 -4.65 -19.50
CA ALA A 335 14.96 -4.32 -20.84
C ALA A 335 13.93 -3.52 -21.65
N LEU A 336 12.64 -3.85 -21.54
CA LEU A 336 11.55 -3.09 -22.18
C LEU A 336 11.45 -1.67 -21.58
N MET A 337 11.53 -1.52 -20.26
CA MET A 337 11.52 -0.21 -19.61
C MET A 337 12.73 0.65 -20.03
N GLU A 338 13.93 0.07 -20.03
CA GLU A 338 15.18 0.75 -20.44
C GLU A 338 15.21 1.13 -21.93
N ALA A 339 14.37 0.51 -22.77
CA ALA A 339 14.24 0.86 -24.18
C ALA A 339 13.46 2.17 -24.42
N VAL A 340 12.72 2.67 -23.41
CA VAL A 340 11.98 3.93 -23.51
C VAL A 340 12.94 5.12 -23.62
N PRO A 341 12.84 5.94 -24.69
CA PRO A 341 13.73 7.08 -24.86
C PRO A 341 13.63 8.11 -23.73
N ASN A 342 14.78 8.62 -23.27
CA ASN A 342 14.89 9.63 -22.21
C ASN A 342 14.18 9.24 -20.89
N MET A 343 14.12 7.95 -20.59
CA MET A 343 13.61 7.45 -19.32
C MET A 343 14.63 7.69 -18.18
N GLU A 344 14.13 8.07 -17.01
CA GLU A 344 14.93 8.38 -15.82
C GLU A 344 14.38 7.67 -14.58
N TRP A 345 15.20 6.83 -13.94
CA TRP A 345 14.84 6.17 -12.70
C TRP A 345 14.67 7.18 -11.56
N ILE A 346 13.49 7.21 -10.93
CA ILE A 346 13.24 8.08 -9.79
C ILE A 346 13.81 7.50 -8.50
N GLN A 347 14.35 8.40 -7.68
CA GLN A 347 14.93 8.12 -6.38
C GLN A 347 14.10 8.85 -5.32
N LEU A 348 13.18 8.14 -4.66
CA LEU A 348 12.23 8.75 -3.69
C LEU A 348 12.90 9.56 -2.60
N TYR A 349 14.08 9.14 -2.14
CA TYR A 349 14.83 9.83 -1.08
C TYR A 349 15.40 11.18 -1.50
N ASN A 350 15.36 11.53 -2.80
CA ASN A 350 15.67 12.87 -3.29
C ASN A 350 14.47 13.82 -3.13
N GLU A 351 13.29 13.29 -2.78
CA GLU A 351 12.11 14.05 -2.39
C GLU A 351 11.92 14.01 -0.87
N THR A 352 11.18 14.98 -0.33
CA THR A 352 10.81 14.97 1.08
C THR A 352 9.52 14.19 1.29
N HIS A 353 9.65 13.03 1.93
CA HIS A 353 8.55 12.22 2.43
C HIS A 353 8.66 11.99 3.93
N TYR A 354 7.51 11.95 4.59
CA TYR A 354 7.38 11.49 5.97
C TYR A 354 6.48 10.27 6.09
N VAL A 355 6.78 9.46 7.10
CA VAL A 355 5.89 8.46 7.72
C VAL A 355 5.89 8.74 9.22
N ARG A 356 4.72 8.90 9.84
CA ARG A 356 4.62 9.29 11.25
C ARG A 356 3.47 8.60 11.98
N THR A 357 3.70 8.31 13.25
CA THR A 357 2.73 7.91 14.27
C THR A 357 3.07 8.67 15.55
N ASP A 358 2.31 8.47 16.63
CA ASP A 358 2.65 9.05 17.94
C ASP A 358 4.01 8.58 18.51
N ALA A 359 4.54 7.43 18.05
CA ALA A 359 5.76 6.83 18.58
C ALA A 359 6.91 6.69 17.56
N VAL A 360 6.66 6.99 16.29
CA VAL A 360 7.62 6.80 15.18
C VAL A 360 7.52 7.99 14.25
N GLU A 361 8.67 8.56 13.89
CA GLU A 361 8.80 9.54 12.81
C GLU A 361 9.93 9.12 11.89
N ILE A 362 9.64 8.99 10.60
CA ILE A 362 10.56 8.64 9.53
C ILE A 362 10.51 9.76 8.50
N ILE A 363 11.65 10.37 8.18
CA ILE A 363 11.74 11.48 7.23
C ILE A 363 12.84 11.20 6.22
N THR A 364 12.51 11.30 4.94
CA THR A 364 13.49 11.38 3.84
C THR A 364 13.79 12.86 3.58
N SER A 365 15.08 13.24 3.65
CA SER A 365 15.47 14.66 3.66
C SER A 365 15.73 15.25 2.27
N GLY A 366 15.50 14.50 1.20
CA GLY A 366 15.76 14.93 -0.17
C GLY A 366 17.23 14.85 -0.61
N ASN A 367 18.11 14.29 0.23
CA ASN A 367 19.55 14.16 0.01
C ASN A 367 20.04 12.71 0.10
N GLY A 368 19.14 11.73 0.16
CA GLY A 368 19.48 10.31 0.36
C GLY A 368 19.51 9.85 1.82
N GLU A 369 19.34 10.74 2.78
CA GLU A 369 19.30 10.37 4.20
C GLU A 369 17.87 10.08 4.68
N ILE A 370 17.72 8.97 5.40
CA ILE A 370 16.50 8.58 6.12
C ILE A 370 16.76 8.82 7.62
N SER A 371 16.06 9.79 8.20
CA SER A 371 16.04 10.01 9.65
C SER A 371 14.93 9.18 10.26
N VAL A 372 15.25 8.43 11.31
CA VAL A 372 14.28 7.62 12.06
C VAL A 372 14.35 8.00 13.53
N THR A 373 13.26 8.53 14.05
CA THR A 373 13.03 8.74 15.49
C THR A 373 12.01 7.73 15.95
N SER A 374 12.32 6.94 16.96
CA SER A 374 11.41 5.93 17.50
C SER A 374 11.45 5.90 19.02
N GLU A 375 10.27 5.99 19.61
CA GLU A 375 10.02 5.81 21.06
C GLU A 375 9.32 4.47 21.35
N LEU A 376 9.32 3.55 20.38
CA LEU A 376 8.70 2.23 20.52
C LEU A 376 9.28 1.51 21.75
N SER A 377 8.40 1.17 22.69
CA SER A 377 8.78 0.52 23.93
C SER A 377 8.28 -0.92 24.00
N TRP A 378 8.98 -1.77 24.75
CA TRP A 378 8.56 -3.15 25.01
C TRP A 378 7.17 -3.26 25.67
N LYS A 379 6.64 -2.17 26.25
CA LYS A 379 5.30 -2.15 26.84
C LYS A 379 4.20 -2.09 25.78
N MET A 380 4.42 -1.35 24.69
CA MET A 380 3.48 -1.27 23.56
C MET A 380 3.36 -2.66 22.92
N ASP A 381 4.47 -3.35 22.77
CA ASP A 381 4.56 -4.72 22.26
C ASP A 381 3.73 -5.75 23.05
N ILE A 382 3.64 -5.57 24.37
CA ILE A 382 2.81 -6.41 25.24
C ILE A 382 1.33 -6.08 25.05
N MET A 383 0.98 -4.80 24.90
CA MET A 383 -0.40 -4.38 24.67
C MET A 383 -0.92 -4.88 23.33
N ASP A 384 -0.12 -4.81 22.27
CA ASP A 384 -0.50 -5.28 20.93
C ASP A 384 -0.69 -6.81 20.90
N LYS A 385 0.25 -7.56 21.49
CA LYS A 385 0.13 -9.02 21.61
C LYS A 385 -1.08 -9.44 22.46
N LEU A 386 -1.34 -8.72 23.54
CA LEU A 386 -2.53 -8.95 24.36
C LEU A 386 -3.80 -8.66 23.55
N ALA A 387 -3.85 -7.66 22.69
CA ALA A 387 -5.02 -7.36 21.88
C ALA A 387 -5.33 -8.46 20.86
N GLU A 388 -4.32 -9.04 20.22
CA GLU A 388 -4.47 -9.98 19.10
C GLU A 388 -4.82 -11.42 19.49
N LYS A 389 -4.27 -11.97 20.59
CA LYS A 389 -4.48 -13.38 20.94
C LYS A 389 -5.31 -13.53 22.20
N SER A 390 -6.59 -13.84 22.03
CA SER A 390 -7.52 -14.18 23.13
C SER A 390 -6.98 -15.29 24.05
N LEU A 391 -6.24 -16.27 23.50
CA LEU A 391 -5.62 -17.38 24.23
C LEU A 391 -4.38 -16.96 25.05
N GLU A 392 -3.56 -16.03 24.54
CA GLU A 392 -2.40 -15.51 25.27
C GLU A 392 -2.80 -14.61 26.43
N LYS A 393 -3.96 -13.93 26.37
CA LYS A 393 -4.55 -13.23 27.54
C LYS A 393 -4.68 -14.18 28.73
N TYR A 394 -5.11 -15.42 28.52
CA TYR A 394 -5.23 -16.43 29.58
C TYR A 394 -3.86 -16.93 30.06
N LEU A 395 -2.89 -17.11 29.16
CA LEU A 395 -1.52 -17.48 29.54
C LEU A 395 -0.85 -16.38 30.38
N TRP A 396 -0.97 -15.11 29.99
CA TRP A 396 -0.46 -13.98 30.77
C TRP A 396 -1.20 -13.79 32.08
N LEU A 397 -2.51 -14.07 32.13
CA LEU A 397 -3.26 -14.13 33.38
C LEU A 397 -2.70 -15.23 34.31
N ILE A 398 -2.39 -16.42 33.76
CA ILE A 398 -1.77 -17.52 34.51
C ILE A 398 -0.37 -17.11 35.00
N VAL A 399 0.44 -16.46 34.16
CA VAL A 399 1.77 -15.95 34.55
C VAL A 399 1.65 -14.92 35.68
N LEU A 400 0.72 -13.97 35.58
CA LEU A 400 0.47 -12.95 36.60
C LEU A 400 0.03 -13.59 37.93
N VAL A 401 -0.94 -14.51 37.88
CA VAL A 401 -1.42 -15.24 39.06
C VAL A 401 -0.28 -16.04 39.69
N THR A 402 0.53 -16.71 38.87
CA THR A 402 1.71 -17.47 39.33
C THR A 402 2.74 -16.55 39.99
N ALA A 403 3.03 -15.39 39.40
CA ALA A 403 3.94 -14.40 39.96
C ALA A 403 3.44 -13.84 41.31
N ILE A 404 2.13 -13.64 41.47
CA ILE A 404 1.51 -13.26 42.75
C ILE A 404 1.71 -14.38 43.78
N PHE A 405 1.43 -15.64 43.43
CA PHE A 405 1.63 -16.77 44.34
C PHE A 405 3.09 -16.96 44.77
N VAL A 406 4.03 -16.86 43.82
CA VAL A 406 5.47 -16.91 44.11
C VAL A 406 5.87 -15.77 45.04
N SER A 407 5.37 -14.56 44.80
CA SER A 407 5.64 -13.40 45.66
C SER A 407 5.09 -13.60 47.07
N LEU A 408 3.85 -14.08 47.21
CA LEU A 408 3.24 -14.42 48.49
C LEU A 408 4.02 -15.52 49.22
N PHE A 409 4.48 -16.54 48.50
CA PHE A 409 5.28 -17.63 49.05
C PHE A 409 6.66 -17.13 49.55
N ILE A 410 7.33 -16.27 48.78
CA ILE A 410 8.57 -15.62 49.19
C ILE A 410 8.34 -14.77 50.45
N ILE A 411 7.28 -13.96 50.48
CA ILE A 411 6.90 -13.17 51.66
C ILE A 411 6.63 -14.09 52.86
N HIS A 412 5.96 -15.22 52.65
CA HIS A 412 5.68 -16.20 53.70
C HIS A 412 6.97 -16.84 54.25
N ILE A 413 7.90 -17.24 53.38
CA ILE A 413 9.22 -17.76 53.79
C ILE A 413 10.00 -16.70 54.57
N VAL A 414 10.04 -15.46 54.07
CA VAL A 414 10.76 -14.36 54.73
C VAL A 414 10.17 -14.08 56.11
N THR A 415 8.83 -14.02 56.23
CA THR A 415 8.15 -13.81 57.51
C THR A 415 8.35 -14.97 58.49
N LEU A 416 8.31 -16.23 58.02
CA LEU A 416 8.67 -17.41 58.81
C LEU A 416 10.11 -17.35 59.33
N ARG A 417 11.07 -17.04 58.44
CA ARG A 417 12.49 -16.93 58.80
C ARG A 417 12.73 -15.81 59.81
N MET A 418 12.05 -14.67 59.67
CA MET A 418 12.08 -13.58 60.65
C MET A 418 11.49 -14.00 62.01
N ARG A 419 10.36 -14.72 62.02
CA ARG A 419 9.73 -15.22 63.25
C ARG A 419 10.59 -16.29 63.94
N TYR A 420 11.22 -17.18 63.19
CA TYR A 420 12.10 -18.22 63.71
C TYR A 420 13.37 -17.61 64.34
N ARG A 421 13.99 -16.62 63.68
CA ARG A 421 15.08 -15.83 64.28
C ARG A 421 14.65 -15.15 65.58
N LYS A 422 13.47 -14.53 65.64
CA LYS A 422 12.95 -13.91 66.88
C LYS A 422 12.72 -14.92 68.02
N ARG A 423 12.36 -16.18 67.74
CA ARG A 423 12.23 -17.24 68.76
C ARG A 423 13.58 -17.69 69.33
N LEU A 424 14.59 -17.90 68.48
CA LEU A 424 15.94 -18.26 68.93
C LEU A 424 16.59 -17.17 69.81
N PHE A 425 16.27 -15.90 69.57
CA PHE A 425 16.70 -14.81 70.44
C PHE A 425 15.97 -14.75 71.79
N LYS A 426 14.74 -15.29 71.91
CA LYS A 426 14.02 -15.39 73.19
C LYS A 426 14.49 -16.59 74.02
N GLU A 427 14.80 -17.71 73.40
CA GLU A 427 15.27 -18.92 74.11
C GLU A 427 16.70 -18.76 74.66
N ARG A 428 17.57 -17.97 74.02
CA ARG A 428 18.91 -17.65 74.57
C ARG A 428 18.92 -16.69 75.75
N VAL A 429 17.80 -16.05 76.09
CA VAL A 429 17.70 -15.13 77.24
C VAL A 429 17.28 -15.86 78.51
N HIS A 430 16.88 -17.14 78.44
CA HIS A 430 16.47 -17.97 79.58
C HIS A 430 17.25 -19.30 79.67
N GLY A 431 18.42 -19.38 79.05
CA GLY A 431 19.35 -20.52 79.16
C GLY A 431 20.48 -20.23 80.12
#